data_AF-A0A5J4PE66-F1
#
_entry.id   AF-A0A5J4PE66-F1
#
_cell.length_a   1.000
_cell.length_b   1.000
_cell.length_c   1.000
_cell.angle_alpha   90.00
_cell.angle_beta   90.00
_cell.angle_gamma   90.00
#
_symmetry.space_group_name_H-M   'P 1'
#
loop_
_entity.id
_entity.type
_entity.pdbx_description
1 polymer ?
#
loop_
_entity_poly.entity_id
_entity_poly.type
_entity_poly.pdbx_seq_one_letter_code
_entity_poly.pdbx_strand_id
1 'polypeptide(L)'
;NVLTKGVDELTADNEEDFGDNPVHITDMWLGGNYLNVEFRMLRPYTHKHRVSLVRNTTVTDIPDDGYIHLEYRYNNQNDVSNHWDYNLVSFNLGDENKEEYKGLKVKINSAVNGERVLTYDFPEDDQPKTIDTKNEYIGEEIK
;
A
#
# COMPACT_ATOMS: atom_id res chain seq x y z
N ASN A 1 -16.29 -10.02 -2.64
CA ASN A 1 -15.40 -10.11 -1.47
C ASN A 1 -14.17 -9.28 -1.78
N VAL A 2 -13.74 -8.40 -0.89
CA VAL A 2 -12.49 -7.63 -1.05
C VAL A 2 -11.38 -8.42 -0.39
N LEU A 3 -10.16 -8.43 -0.96
CA LEU A 3 -9.03 -9.06 -0.29
C LEU A 3 -8.73 -8.27 0.98
N THR A 4 -8.89 -8.90 2.15
CA THR A 4 -8.57 -8.29 3.44
C THR A 4 -7.34 -8.97 4.04
N LYS A 5 -6.36 -8.16 4.48
CA LYS A 5 -5.11 -8.63 5.09
C LYS A 5 -4.78 -7.81 6.35
N GLY A 6 -3.88 -8.30 7.20
CA GLY A 6 -3.28 -7.50 8.28
C GLY A 6 -1.99 -6.81 7.83
N VAL A 7 -1.35 -6.12 8.78
CA VAL A 7 0.04 -5.64 8.64
C VAL A 7 0.99 -6.79 8.95
N ASP A 8 1.91 -7.07 8.03
CA ASP A 8 2.97 -8.08 8.24
C ASP A 8 4.25 -7.41 8.80
N GLU A 9 5.16 -8.18 9.40
CA GLU A 9 6.50 -7.70 9.75
C GLU A 9 7.50 -8.03 8.63
N LEU A 10 8.18 -7.00 8.13
CA LEU A 10 9.29 -7.12 7.20
C LEU A 10 10.61 -7.18 7.99
N THR A 11 11.37 -8.25 7.76
CA THR A 11 12.70 -8.52 8.32
C THR A 11 13.68 -8.76 7.17
N ALA A 12 14.98 -8.81 7.47
CA ALA A 12 15.99 -9.11 6.43
C ALA A 12 15.80 -10.51 5.80
N ASP A 13 15.25 -11.47 6.56
CA ASP A 13 15.10 -12.86 6.11
C ASP A 13 13.93 -13.05 5.13
N ASN A 14 12.94 -12.14 5.13
CA ASN A 14 11.71 -12.27 4.36
C ASN A 14 11.50 -11.16 3.32
N GLU A 15 12.52 -10.32 3.09
CA GLU A 15 12.43 -9.18 2.17
C GLU A 15 12.09 -9.59 0.74
N GLU A 16 12.72 -10.68 0.24
CA GLU A 16 12.44 -11.21 -1.10
C GLU A 16 10.99 -11.71 -1.26
N ASP A 17 10.39 -12.23 -0.19
CA ASP A 17 9.02 -12.75 -0.23
C ASP A 17 7.99 -11.63 -0.42
N PHE A 18 8.27 -10.43 0.12
CA PHE A 18 7.43 -9.25 -0.01
C PHE A 18 7.70 -8.48 -1.30
N GLY A 19 8.94 -8.53 -1.80
CA GLY A 19 9.40 -7.80 -2.96
C GLY A 19 9.26 -6.28 -2.81
N ASP A 20 9.53 -5.56 -3.90
CA ASP A 20 9.26 -4.13 -4.02
C ASP A 20 9.10 -3.72 -5.49
N ASN A 21 8.40 -4.54 -6.29
CA ASN A 21 8.17 -4.21 -7.67
C ASN A 21 7.28 -2.96 -7.79
N PRO A 22 7.52 -2.09 -8.77
CA PRO A 22 6.66 -0.94 -9.00
C PRO A 22 5.25 -1.38 -9.41
N VAL A 23 4.22 -0.66 -8.95
CA VAL A 23 2.83 -0.91 -9.33
C VAL A 23 2.04 0.37 -9.54
N HIS A 24 1.01 0.31 -10.40
CA HIS A 24 0.14 1.45 -10.66
C HIS A 24 -0.92 1.56 -9.56
N ILE A 25 -0.71 2.44 -8.60
CA ILE A 25 -1.70 2.75 -7.57
C ILE A 25 -2.69 3.76 -8.17
N THR A 26 -3.97 3.43 -8.18
CA THR A 26 -5.03 4.31 -8.70
C THR A 26 -5.70 5.09 -7.59
N ASP A 27 -5.87 4.47 -6.41
CA ASP A 27 -6.30 5.16 -5.21
C ASP A 27 -5.79 4.51 -3.92
N MET A 28 -5.65 5.31 -2.86
CA MET A 28 -5.30 4.82 -1.53
C MET A 28 -5.88 5.75 -0.47
N TRP A 29 -6.68 5.18 0.45
CA TRP A 29 -7.40 5.95 1.47
C TRP A 29 -7.60 5.19 2.78
N LEU A 30 -7.76 5.96 3.86
CA LEU A 30 -8.18 5.44 5.16
C LEU A 30 -9.71 5.35 5.22
N GLY A 31 -10.22 4.21 5.69
CA GLY A 31 -11.65 4.02 5.94
C GLY A 31 -11.88 3.05 7.10
N GLY A 32 -12.55 3.51 8.16
CA GLY A 32 -12.66 2.76 9.41
C GLY A 32 -11.28 2.46 10.00
N ASN A 33 -10.99 1.17 10.24
CA ASN A 33 -9.67 0.69 10.71
C ASN A 33 -8.84 0.07 9.58
N TYR A 34 -9.07 0.49 8.33
CA TYR A 34 -8.40 -0.06 7.16
C TYR A 34 -7.67 0.99 6.33
N LEU A 35 -6.51 0.61 5.80
CA LEU A 35 -5.93 1.26 4.63
C LEU A 35 -6.40 0.50 3.39
N ASN A 36 -7.12 1.17 2.50
CA ASN A 36 -7.61 0.61 1.26
C ASN A 36 -6.68 1.05 0.12
N VAL A 37 -6.38 0.14 -0.80
CA VAL A 37 -5.51 0.39 -1.95
C VAL A 37 -6.17 -0.16 -3.20
N GLU A 38 -6.49 0.73 -4.13
CA GLU A 38 -6.82 0.38 -5.50
C GLU A 38 -5.57 0.46 -6.37
N PHE A 39 -5.35 -0.59 -7.14
CA PHE A 39 -4.17 -0.69 -7.99
C PHE A 39 -4.45 -1.48 -9.26
N ARG A 40 -3.64 -1.22 -10.28
CA ARG A 40 -3.61 -1.96 -11.52
C ARG A 40 -2.33 -2.77 -11.59
N MET A 41 -2.48 -4.04 -11.94
CA MET A 41 -1.36 -4.93 -12.21
C MET A 41 -1.55 -5.59 -13.57
N LEU A 42 -0.45 -6.03 -14.16
CA LEU A 42 -0.51 -7.00 -15.24
C LEU A 42 -0.89 -8.35 -14.62
N ARG A 43 -1.83 -9.08 -15.22
CA ARG A 43 -2.29 -10.37 -14.71
C ARG A 43 -1.13 -11.37 -14.74
N PRO A 44 -0.94 -12.22 -13.72
CA PRO A 44 0.02 -13.32 -13.81
C PRO A 44 -0.42 -14.42 -14.76
N TYR A 45 0.52 -15.16 -15.34
CA TYR A 45 0.19 -16.40 -16.05
C TYR A 45 -0.10 -17.54 -15.07
N THR A 46 0.72 -17.68 -14.03
CA THR A 46 0.72 -18.89 -13.18
C THR A 46 0.85 -18.58 -11.69
N HIS A 47 1.80 -17.73 -11.30
CA HIS A 47 2.15 -17.44 -9.93
C HIS A 47 1.37 -16.24 -9.43
N LYS A 48 0.57 -16.44 -8.39
CA LYS A 48 -0.20 -15.34 -7.80
C LYS A 48 0.74 -14.28 -7.28
N HIS A 49 0.50 -13.04 -7.72
CA HIS A 49 1.17 -11.88 -7.15
C HIS A 49 0.85 -11.72 -5.66
N ARG A 50 1.76 -11.04 -4.95
CA ARG A 50 1.57 -10.68 -3.55
C ARG A 50 1.48 -9.17 -3.42
N VAL A 51 0.50 -8.71 -2.65
CA VAL A 51 0.44 -7.35 -2.10
C VAL A 51 0.47 -7.45 -0.59
N SER A 52 1.26 -6.63 0.08
CA SER A 52 1.39 -6.60 1.53
C SER A 52 1.54 -5.16 2.02
N LEU A 53 1.06 -4.92 3.23
CA LEU A 53 1.38 -3.73 4.01
C LEU A 53 2.28 -4.21 5.14
N VAL A 54 3.48 -3.65 5.25
CA VAL A 54 4.50 -4.17 6.16
C VAL A 54 5.00 -3.09 7.12
N ARG A 55 5.34 -3.50 8.34
CA ARG A 55 6.19 -2.74 9.26
C ARG A 55 7.63 -3.21 9.08
N ASN A 56 8.48 -2.32 8.58
CA ASN A 56 9.89 -2.64 8.31
C ASN A 56 10.74 -2.54 9.58
N THR A 57 11.15 -3.71 10.10
CA THR A 57 11.98 -3.81 11.32
C THR A 57 13.47 -3.66 11.04
N THR A 58 13.87 -3.64 9.76
CA THR A 58 15.28 -3.45 9.36
C THR A 58 15.71 -1.98 9.41
N VAL A 59 14.74 -1.06 9.44
CA VAL A 59 14.98 0.38 9.59
C VAL A 59 15.08 0.70 11.08
N THR A 60 16.28 1.06 11.53
CA THR A 60 16.53 1.35 12.96
C THR A 60 16.22 2.80 13.35
N ASP A 61 16.25 3.72 12.38
CA ASP A 61 16.09 5.15 12.61
C ASP A 61 14.71 5.63 12.11
N ILE A 62 13.64 5.04 12.64
CA ILE A 62 12.28 5.50 12.34
C ILE A 62 12.07 6.86 13.01
N PRO A 63 11.65 7.91 12.27
CA PRO A 63 11.41 9.22 12.85
C PRO A 63 10.33 9.17 13.94
N ASP A 64 10.60 9.77 15.10
CA ASP A 64 9.59 10.06 16.12
C ASP A 64 8.80 11.32 15.73
N ASP A 65 8.00 11.21 14.68
CA ASP A 65 7.18 12.29 14.12
C ASP A 65 5.69 12.15 14.46
N GLY A 66 5.34 11.14 15.26
CA GLY A 66 3.97 10.81 15.66
C GLY A 66 3.14 10.12 14.57
N TYR A 67 3.78 9.55 13.54
CA TYR A 67 3.13 8.71 12.52
C TYR A 67 3.59 7.27 12.62
N ILE A 68 2.71 6.34 12.23
CA ILE A 68 3.09 4.94 12.01
C ILE A 68 3.72 4.85 10.63
N HIS A 69 4.97 4.37 10.57
CA HIS A 69 5.68 4.16 9.30
C HIS A 69 5.46 2.73 8.80
N LEU A 70 4.85 2.61 7.62
CA LEU A 70 4.56 1.35 6.95
C LEU A 70 5.04 1.40 5.50
N GLU A 71 5.12 0.24 4.86
CA GLU A 71 5.44 0.14 3.44
C GLU A 71 4.40 -0.73 2.73
N TYR A 72 3.87 -0.24 1.61
CA TYR A 72 3.07 -1.07 0.71
C TYR A 72 4.02 -1.73 -0.29
N ARG A 73 4.09 -3.06 -0.24
CA ARG A 73 4.97 -3.88 -1.06
C ARG A 73 4.16 -4.70 -2.06
N TYR A 74 4.66 -4.77 -3.29
CA TYR A 74 4.11 -5.58 -4.37
C TYR A 74 5.20 -6.50 -4.92
N ASN A 75 4.89 -7.80 -5.01
CA ASN A 75 5.75 -8.81 -5.63
C ASN A 75 4.99 -9.43 -6.80
N ASN A 76 5.48 -9.18 -8.02
CA ASN A 76 4.91 -9.73 -9.25
C ASN A 76 5.36 -11.18 -9.53
N GLN A 77 6.15 -11.78 -8.64
CA GLN A 77 6.66 -13.16 -8.76
C GLN A 77 7.43 -13.41 -10.08
N ASN A 78 7.93 -12.35 -10.71
CA ASN A 78 8.48 -12.38 -12.08
C ASN A 78 7.54 -13.03 -13.11
N ASP A 79 6.23 -12.97 -12.88
CA ASP A 79 5.21 -13.62 -13.71
C ASP A 79 4.16 -12.59 -14.14
N VAL A 80 4.47 -11.82 -15.18
CA VAL A 80 3.57 -10.77 -15.70
C VAL A 80 3.17 -11.05 -17.14
N SER A 81 1.88 -10.92 -17.44
CA SER A 81 1.34 -10.95 -18.81
C SER A 81 1.27 -9.55 -19.43
N ASN A 82 0.51 -9.41 -20.52
CA ASN A 82 0.20 -8.13 -21.17
C ASN A 82 -1.26 -7.66 -20.94
N HIS A 83 -2.00 -8.30 -20.02
CA HIS A 83 -3.38 -7.96 -19.71
C HIS A 83 -3.48 -7.23 -18.37
N TRP A 84 -4.14 -6.07 -18.36
CA TRP A 84 -4.38 -5.29 -17.15
C TRP A 84 -5.54 -5.85 -16.34
N ASP A 85 -5.37 -5.91 -15.02
CA ASP A 85 -6.42 -6.14 -14.04
C ASP A 85 -6.49 -4.98 -13.03
N TYR A 86 -7.72 -4.63 -12.64
CA TYR A 86 -8.03 -3.68 -11.58
C TYR A 86 -8.29 -4.45 -10.28
N ASN A 87 -7.65 -4.01 -9.20
CA ASN A 87 -7.66 -4.72 -7.93
C ASN A 87 -7.88 -3.77 -6.78
N LEU A 88 -8.51 -4.29 -5.72
CA LEU A 88 -8.75 -3.61 -4.46
C LEU A 88 -8.33 -4.53 -3.31
N VAL A 89 -7.51 -3.99 -2.41
CA VAL A 89 -7.12 -4.65 -1.16
C VAL A 89 -7.37 -3.71 0.02
N SER A 90 -7.82 -4.28 1.15
CA SER A 90 -8.00 -3.57 2.41
C SER A 90 -7.08 -4.18 3.47
N PHE A 91 -6.24 -3.36 4.11
CA PHE A 91 -5.36 -3.79 5.18
C PHE A 91 -5.90 -3.34 6.53
N ASN A 92 -6.21 -4.29 7.41
CA ASN A 92 -6.62 -4.02 8.79
C ASN A 92 -5.41 -3.47 9.57
N LEU A 93 -5.57 -2.27 10.12
CA LEU A 93 -4.56 -1.54 10.88
C LEU A 93 -4.59 -1.85 12.39
N GLY A 94 -5.55 -2.66 12.83
CA GLY A 94 -5.85 -2.88 14.24
C GLY A 94 -6.57 -1.69 14.88
N ASP A 95 -6.93 -1.85 16.15
CA ASP A 95 -7.72 -0.85 16.91
C ASP A 95 -6.83 0.05 17.79
N GLU A 96 -5.60 -0.35 18.06
CA GLU A 96 -4.76 0.17 19.15
C GLU A 96 -3.98 1.45 18.82
N ASN A 97 -3.84 1.79 17.54
CA ASN A 97 -2.85 2.79 17.13
C ASN A 97 -3.41 4.22 16.97
N LYS A 98 -4.72 4.43 17.06
CA LYS A 98 -5.32 5.75 16.74
C LYS A 98 -5.19 6.79 17.86
N GLU A 99 -5.06 6.36 19.12
CA GLU A 99 -4.92 7.28 20.26
C GLU A 99 -3.47 7.77 20.45
N GLU A 100 -2.49 6.97 20.01
CA GLU A 100 -1.06 7.25 20.18
C GLU A 100 -0.46 7.98 18.96
N TYR A 101 -0.99 7.73 17.76
CA TYR A 101 -0.44 8.25 16.52
C TYR A 101 -1.42 9.21 15.82
N LYS A 102 -0.86 10.21 15.13
CA LYS A 102 -1.62 11.18 14.32
C LYS A 102 -2.11 10.58 13.00
N GLY A 103 -1.49 9.49 12.55
CA GLY A 103 -1.77 8.92 11.24
C GLY A 103 -0.74 7.91 10.77
N LEU A 104 -0.75 7.65 9.46
CA LEU A 104 0.20 6.78 8.76
C LEU A 104 1.13 7.58 7.84
N LYS A 105 2.37 7.10 7.72
CA LYS A 105 3.25 7.37 6.58
C LYS A 105 3.51 6.07 5.86
N VAL A 106 3.10 5.99 4.59
CA VAL A 106 3.18 4.77 3.78
C VAL A 106 4.20 4.98 2.68
N LYS A 107 5.33 4.27 2.74
CA LYS A 107 6.25 4.17 1.60
C LYS A 107 5.61 3.31 0.52
N ILE A 108 5.68 3.76 -0.72
CA ILE A 108 5.18 3.06 -1.90
C ILE A 108 6.26 3.06 -2.99
N ASN A 109 6.23 2.05 -3.87
CA ASN A 109 6.96 2.06 -5.13
C ASN A 109 5.96 2.23 -6.30
N SER A 110 5.73 3.48 -6.71
CA SER A 110 4.79 3.81 -7.78
C SER A 110 5.42 3.52 -9.15
N ALA A 111 4.68 2.81 -10.00
CA ALA A 111 5.08 2.63 -11.41
C ALA A 111 5.08 3.94 -12.21
N VAL A 112 4.45 5.01 -11.69
CA VAL A 112 4.34 6.32 -12.33
C VAL A 112 5.37 7.29 -11.79
N ASN A 113 5.49 7.38 -10.46
CA ASN A 113 6.28 8.41 -9.79
C ASN A 113 7.51 7.88 -9.03
N GLY A 114 7.78 6.56 -9.10
CA GLY A 114 8.84 5.91 -8.34
C GLY A 114 8.55 5.83 -6.84
N GLU A 115 9.60 5.63 -6.05
CA GLU A 115 9.49 5.54 -4.60
C GLU A 115 9.10 6.87 -3.97
N ARG A 116 8.08 6.86 -3.09
CA ARG A 116 7.66 8.03 -2.32
C ARG A 116 6.92 7.64 -1.05
N VAL A 117 6.75 8.61 -0.16
CA VAL A 117 6.00 8.45 1.09
C VAL A 117 4.72 9.25 1.00
N LEU A 118 3.59 8.58 1.22
CA LEU A 118 2.27 9.19 1.34
C LEU A 118 1.92 9.35 2.82
N THR A 119 1.43 10.51 3.22
CA THR A 119 1.07 10.82 4.61
C THR A 119 -0.45 10.89 4.73
N TYR A 120 -1.01 10.15 5.68
CA TYR A 120 -2.44 10.09 5.97
C TYR A 120 -2.69 10.41 7.43
N ASP A 121 -3.41 11.49 7.72
CA ASP A 121 -3.85 11.76 9.08
C ASP A 121 -5.07 10.91 9.43
N PHE A 122 -5.09 10.31 10.63
CA PHE A 122 -6.30 9.67 11.10
C PHE A 122 -7.43 10.70 11.19
N PRO A 123 -8.64 10.36 10.74
CA PRO A 123 -9.75 11.28 10.83
C PRO A 123 -10.13 11.48 12.32
N GLU A 124 -10.51 12.72 12.67
CA GLU A 124 -11.00 13.04 14.03
C GLU A 124 -12.37 12.39 14.31
N ASP A 125 -13.07 11.99 13.24
CA ASP A 125 -14.32 11.24 13.23
C ASP A 125 -14.18 9.96 12.36
N ASP A 126 -15.14 9.03 12.40
CA ASP A 126 -15.08 7.81 11.59
C ASP A 126 -15.34 8.03 10.08
N GLN A 127 -15.26 9.28 9.59
CA GLN A 127 -15.48 9.58 8.18
C GLN A 127 -14.25 9.23 7.33
N PRO A 128 -14.42 8.59 6.17
CA PRO A 128 -13.30 8.28 5.28
C PRO A 128 -12.66 9.58 4.76
N LYS A 129 -11.34 9.72 4.96
CA LYS A 129 -10.53 10.78 4.34
C LYS A 129 -9.78 10.18 3.15
N THR A 130 -10.16 10.61 1.95
CA THR A 130 -9.45 10.27 0.71
C THR A 130 -8.34 11.29 0.47
N ILE A 131 -7.17 10.81 0.05
CA ILE A 131 -6.15 11.67 -0.57
C ILE A 131 -6.29 11.48 -2.06
N ASP A 132 -6.46 12.57 -2.80
CA ASP A 132 -6.55 12.52 -4.25
C ASP A 132 -5.20 12.09 -4.84
N THR A 133 -5.10 10.80 -5.13
CA THR A 133 -3.94 10.18 -5.78
C THR A 133 -4.01 10.28 -7.30
N LYS A 134 -4.85 11.14 -7.91
CA LYS A 134 -4.91 11.33 -9.39
C LYS A 134 -3.55 11.55 -10.05
N ASN A 135 -2.56 12.09 -9.34
CA ASN A 135 -1.20 12.22 -9.85
C ASN A 135 -0.38 10.91 -9.89
N GLU A 136 -0.86 9.82 -9.27
CA GLU A 136 -0.38 8.43 -9.44
C GLU A 136 -0.97 7.74 -10.67
N TYR A 137 -2.01 8.35 -11.26
CA TYR A 137 -2.70 7.83 -12.42
C TYR A 137 -2.64 8.83 -13.56
N ILE A 138 -1.61 8.73 -14.41
CA ILE A 138 -1.65 9.30 -15.77
C ILE A 138 -2.19 8.25 -16.74
N GLY A 139 -3.44 7.81 -16.52
CA GLY A 139 -4.16 7.09 -17.56
C GLY A 139 -4.81 8.11 -18.48
N GLU A 140 -4.29 8.25 -19.70
CA GLU A 140 -5.10 8.81 -20.78
C GLU A 140 -6.44 8.05 -20.82
N GLU A 141 -7.54 8.79 -20.83
CA GLU A 141 -8.82 8.24 -21.26
C GLU A 141 -8.63 7.70 -22.67
N ILE A 142 -8.47 6.38 -22.80
CA ILE A 142 -8.58 5.72 -24.09
C ILE A 142 -10.06 5.86 -24.49
N LYS A 143 -10.32 6.82 -25.37
CA LYS A 143 -11.58 6.98 -26.09
C LYS A 143 -11.85 5.78 -26.99
#